data_AF-A0A662UA34-F1
#
_entry.id   AF-A0A662UA34-F1
#
_cell.length_a   1.000
_cell.length_b   1.000
_cell.length_c   1.000
_cell.angle_alpha   90.00
_cell.angle_beta   90.00
_cell.angle_gamma   90.00
#
_symmetry.space_group_name_H-M   'P 1'
#
loop_
_entity.id
_entity.type
_entity.pdbx_description
1 polymer ?
#
loop_
_entity_poly.entity_id
_entity_poly.type
_entity_poly.pdbx_seq_one_letter_code
_entity_poly.pdbx_strand_id
1 'polypeptide(L)'
;MVWKTLIVRITDSCDGNCYGCLWRKSKVSGFMLPITVVNNVVLCLKDFTFDEAVILCPDPLNNPKILDIILLLKKVTKKMYLFIPMHSISKIRNKRILENIDELVLVTTTPEDFKVNEENLKIILSQGFSNIVLYVAIGSHIINMNNILSLVNMGKEYGLKIRIGEIPYSTTLTLDLKPMFAKKGYTVGFSYGILYGYMASTAFIGNYPAVILAKPLSGECRKLFIDPYGKVSKCPLQDFQIKVEDINPSTLRSLIFSECPIRCRRFELIPKIEISLVTPDGKEIPSEILSLLEVISHVNSLRAACSIMGFPPSTYLEKVRKIEKDLGIKLLVSKKGGREKGITVLTDEARRILRMYREIRDMVSESLYSEKGIMRFKLG
;
A
#
# COMPACT_ATOMS: atom_id res chain seq x y z
N MET A 1 0.63 21.31 14.51
CA MET A 1 1.77 21.87 13.76
C MET A 1 1.94 21.02 12.50
N VAL A 2 1.94 21.61 11.31
CA VAL A 2 2.02 20.85 10.04
C VAL A 2 3.48 20.46 9.79
N TRP A 3 3.73 19.16 9.67
CA TRP A 3 5.06 18.58 9.41
C TRP A 3 5.63 19.04 8.08
N LYS A 4 6.92 19.38 8.05
CA LYS A 4 7.61 19.92 6.88
C LYS A 4 8.58 18.88 6.31
N THR A 5 8.38 18.50 5.05
CA THR A 5 9.18 17.47 4.37
C THR A 5 9.91 18.07 3.16
N LEU A 6 11.24 18.00 3.16
CA LEU A 6 12.05 18.24 1.97
C LEU A 6 12.27 16.92 1.25
N ILE A 7 11.95 16.86 -0.04
CA ILE A 7 12.02 15.66 -0.85
C ILE A 7 13.03 15.91 -1.95
N VAL A 8 14.00 15.03 -2.09
CA VAL A 8 15.09 15.21 -3.06
C VAL A 8 15.25 13.94 -3.87
N ARG A 9 15.09 14.04 -5.18
CA ARG A 9 15.44 12.95 -6.11
C ARG A 9 16.80 13.27 -6.72
N ILE A 10 17.72 12.34 -6.56
CA ILE A 10 19.14 12.56 -6.88
C ILE A 10 19.48 12.19 -8.33
N THR A 11 18.81 11.19 -8.88
CA THR A 11 19.04 10.71 -10.24
C THR A 11 17.72 10.37 -10.93
N ASP A 12 17.71 10.36 -12.26
CA ASP A 12 16.61 9.82 -13.07
C ASP A 12 16.85 8.37 -13.52
N SER A 13 18.05 7.82 -13.26
CA SER A 13 18.42 6.47 -13.65
C SER A 13 17.93 5.42 -12.67
N CYS A 14 17.07 4.53 -13.16
CA CYS A 14 16.58 3.36 -12.43
C CYS A 14 16.66 2.14 -13.34
N ASP A 15 17.16 1.02 -12.82
CA ASP A 15 17.09 -0.31 -13.43
C ASP A 15 15.91 -1.15 -12.88
N GLY A 16 15.15 -0.59 -11.93
CA GLY A 16 14.02 -1.26 -11.28
C GLY A 16 12.75 -1.27 -12.13
N ASN A 17 11.96 -2.34 -11.97
CA ASN A 17 10.69 -2.55 -12.70
C ASN A 17 9.43 -2.34 -11.85
N CYS A 18 9.52 -1.54 -10.77
CA CYS A 18 8.44 -1.38 -9.80
C CYS A 18 7.15 -0.83 -10.45
N TYR A 19 6.06 -1.61 -10.38
CA TYR A 19 4.76 -1.21 -10.93
C TYR A 19 4.20 0.00 -10.19
N GLY A 20 3.73 1.04 -10.90
CA GLY A 20 3.16 2.24 -10.26
C GLY A 20 4.20 3.26 -9.78
N CYS A 21 5.49 3.03 -10.05
CA CYS A 21 6.55 4.02 -9.86
C CYS A 21 6.41 5.15 -10.90
N LEU A 22 6.38 6.40 -10.42
CA LEU A 22 6.34 7.61 -11.24
C LEU A 22 7.44 7.65 -12.32
N TRP A 23 8.60 7.07 -12.00
CA TRP A 23 9.82 7.24 -12.79
C TRP A 23 10.16 6.01 -13.63
N ARG A 24 9.25 5.02 -13.69
CA ARG A 24 9.39 3.79 -14.50
C ARG A 24 9.48 4.07 -16.01
N LYS A 25 8.92 5.18 -16.50
CA LYS A 25 8.75 5.49 -17.94
C LYS A 25 9.68 6.59 -18.47
N SER A 26 10.53 7.17 -17.63
CA SER A 26 11.45 8.22 -18.08
C SER A 26 12.59 7.56 -18.84
N LYS A 27 12.87 8.01 -20.09
CA LYS A 27 14.08 7.63 -20.82
C LYS A 27 15.27 7.81 -19.86
N VAL A 28 15.96 6.71 -19.52
CA VAL A 28 17.13 6.73 -18.64
C VAL A 28 18.16 7.60 -19.31
N SER A 29 18.26 8.84 -18.86
CA SER A 29 19.17 9.83 -19.44
C SER A 29 20.43 9.95 -18.59
N GLY A 30 20.40 9.43 -17.36
CA GLY A 30 21.54 9.41 -16.45
C GLY A 30 21.79 10.77 -15.80
N PHE A 31 20.79 11.65 -15.76
CA PHE A 31 20.94 12.96 -15.14
C PHE A 31 21.05 12.82 -13.63
N MET A 32 22.06 13.50 -13.10
CA MET A 32 22.35 13.55 -11.68
C MET A 32 22.15 14.99 -11.19
N LEU A 33 21.50 15.12 -10.04
CA LEU A 33 21.26 16.40 -9.38
C LEU A 33 22.60 17.13 -9.15
N PRO A 34 22.80 18.32 -9.75
CA PRO A 34 23.98 19.12 -9.49
C PRO A 34 24.01 19.61 -8.05
N ILE A 35 25.18 19.61 -7.43
CA ILE A 35 25.35 20.13 -6.06
C ILE A 35 25.01 21.63 -5.96
N THR A 36 25.27 22.39 -7.03
CA THR A 36 24.99 23.83 -7.13
C THR A 36 23.49 24.12 -6.98
N VAL A 37 22.63 23.26 -7.54
CA VAL A 37 21.18 23.35 -7.37
C VAL A 37 20.80 23.27 -5.89
N VAL A 38 21.30 22.26 -5.19
CA VAL A 38 20.99 22.04 -3.76
C VAL A 38 21.48 23.21 -2.94
N ASN A 39 22.68 23.70 -3.22
CA ASN A 39 23.25 24.86 -2.55
C ASN A 39 22.39 26.12 -2.74
N ASN A 40 21.94 26.40 -3.96
CA ASN A 40 21.10 27.57 -4.26
C ASN A 40 19.75 27.50 -3.51
N VAL A 41 19.12 26.32 -3.47
CA VAL A 41 17.88 26.13 -2.72
C VAL A 41 18.12 26.33 -1.21
N VAL A 42 19.18 25.74 -0.66
CA VAL A 42 19.56 25.90 0.76
C VAL A 42 19.79 27.36 1.12
N LEU A 43 20.52 28.11 0.29
CA LEU A 43 20.73 29.56 0.50
C LEU A 43 19.42 30.35 0.48
N CYS A 44 18.48 29.99 -0.40
CA CYS A 44 17.18 30.65 -0.49
C CYS A 44 16.24 30.35 0.69
N LEU A 45 16.44 29.23 1.39
CA LEU A 45 15.63 28.86 2.56
C LEU A 45 15.92 29.73 3.79
N LYS A 46 17.10 30.36 3.87
CA LYS A 46 17.53 31.17 5.02
C LYS A 46 17.35 30.40 6.35
N ASP A 47 16.52 30.90 7.27
CA ASP A 47 16.24 30.28 8.57
C ASP A 47 15.14 29.22 8.53
N PHE A 48 14.59 28.92 7.34
CA PHE A 48 13.53 27.93 7.21
C PHE A 48 14.10 26.52 7.31
N THR A 49 13.73 25.81 8.38
CA THR A 49 14.09 24.40 8.58
C THR A 49 12.93 23.46 8.30
N PHE A 50 13.23 22.31 7.68
CA PHE A 50 12.34 21.17 7.52
C PHE A 50 12.48 20.19 8.70
N ASP A 51 11.40 19.48 9.01
CA ASP A 51 11.42 18.44 10.04
C ASP A 51 12.12 17.18 9.52
N GLU A 52 12.04 16.92 8.22
CA GLU A 52 12.72 15.80 7.57
C GLU A 52 13.19 16.13 6.14
N ALA A 53 14.30 15.50 5.74
CA ALA A 53 14.72 15.31 4.35
C ALA A 53 14.52 13.84 3.96
N VAL A 54 13.88 13.61 2.82
CA VAL A 54 13.71 12.30 2.21
C VAL A 54 14.44 12.29 0.88
N ILE A 55 15.59 11.63 0.85
CA ILE A 55 16.35 11.38 -0.37
C ILE A 55 15.77 10.12 -1.00
N LEU A 56 15.07 10.28 -2.13
CA LEU A 56 14.29 9.21 -2.76
C LEU A 56 15.11 8.38 -3.74
N CYS A 57 14.68 7.12 -3.93
CA CYS A 57 15.02 6.36 -5.13
C CYS A 57 14.50 7.09 -6.39
N PRO A 58 15.00 6.84 -7.61
CA PRO A 58 15.99 5.83 -8.01
C PRO A 58 17.35 5.99 -7.34
N ASP A 59 18.14 4.91 -7.30
CA ASP A 59 19.31 4.74 -6.43
C ASP A 59 20.21 6.01 -6.31
N PRO A 60 20.09 6.75 -5.19
CA PRO A 60 20.88 7.95 -4.92
C PRO A 60 22.39 7.74 -4.92
N LEU A 61 22.84 6.50 -4.66
CA LEU A 61 24.26 6.16 -4.55
C LEU A 61 24.97 6.21 -5.91
N ASN A 62 24.22 6.27 -7.02
CA ASN A 62 24.79 6.47 -8.34
C ASN A 62 25.40 7.88 -8.51
N ASN A 63 25.01 8.86 -7.69
CA ASN A 63 25.59 10.20 -7.76
C ASN A 63 26.88 10.28 -6.92
N PRO A 64 28.05 10.57 -7.53
CA PRO A 64 29.33 10.61 -6.82
C PRO A 64 29.42 11.75 -5.79
N LYS A 65 28.54 12.74 -5.86
CA LYS A 65 28.45 13.89 -4.95
C LYS A 65 27.35 13.73 -3.89
N ILE A 66 26.80 12.52 -3.72
CA ILE A 66 25.72 12.27 -2.75
C ILE A 66 26.09 12.68 -1.31
N LEU A 67 27.33 12.44 -0.89
CA LEU A 67 27.79 12.84 0.45
C LEU A 67 27.74 14.36 0.63
N ASP A 68 28.21 15.12 -0.37
CA ASP A 68 28.21 16.57 -0.31
C ASP A 68 26.77 17.13 -0.31
N ILE A 69 25.86 16.51 -1.08
CA ILE A 69 24.43 16.82 -1.07
C ILE A 69 23.83 16.56 0.31
N ILE A 70 24.09 15.40 0.92
CA ILE A 70 23.66 15.04 2.27
C ILE A 70 24.11 16.09 3.29
N LEU A 71 25.37 16.52 3.22
CA LEU A 71 25.92 17.55 4.12
C LEU A 71 25.25 18.92 3.94
N LEU A 72 24.87 19.29 2.72
CA LEU A 72 24.11 20.52 2.46
C LEU A 72 22.68 20.44 3.02
N LEU A 73 21.97 19.34 2.77
CA LEU A 73 20.60 19.14 3.24
C LEU A 73 20.51 19.13 4.77
N LYS A 74 21.51 18.54 5.44
CA LYS A 74 21.61 18.50 6.90
C LYS A 74 21.60 19.88 7.57
N LYS A 75 22.01 20.94 6.85
CA LYS A 75 21.95 22.33 7.35
C LYS A 75 20.53 22.86 7.52
N VAL A 76 19.56 22.30 6.78
CA VAL A 76 18.18 22.80 6.73
C VAL A 76 17.14 21.77 7.20
N THR A 77 17.57 20.60 7.70
CA THR A 77 16.66 19.51 8.09
C THR A 77 17.04 18.89 9.43
N LYS A 78 16.05 18.52 10.25
CA LYS A 78 16.29 17.86 11.54
C LYS A 78 16.56 16.36 11.43
N LYS A 79 15.88 15.69 10.49
CA LYS A 79 16.01 14.25 10.23
C LYS A 79 16.31 14.00 8.77
N MET A 80 17.12 12.98 8.48
CA MET A 80 17.46 12.63 7.10
C MET A 80 17.32 11.13 6.84
N TYR A 81 16.56 10.83 5.79
CA TYR A 81 16.20 9.49 5.38
C TYR A 81 16.73 9.23 3.98
N LEU A 82 17.51 8.16 3.82
CA LEU A 82 18.08 7.75 2.54
C LEU A 82 17.35 6.51 2.04
N PHE A 83 16.55 6.66 0.98
CA PHE A 83 15.88 5.55 0.32
C PHE A 83 16.78 4.99 -0.77
N ILE A 84 17.07 3.69 -0.68
CA ILE A 84 17.74 2.95 -1.74
C ILE A 84 16.93 1.69 -2.06
N PRO A 85 16.93 1.21 -3.31
CA PRO A 85 16.46 -0.13 -3.61
C PRO A 85 17.27 -1.18 -2.84
N MET A 86 16.63 -2.27 -2.41
CA MET A 86 17.31 -3.36 -1.69
C MET A 86 18.50 -3.92 -2.48
N HIS A 87 18.38 -4.06 -3.81
CA HIS A 87 19.47 -4.51 -4.68
C HIS A 87 20.67 -3.55 -4.77
N SER A 88 20.53 -2.32 -4.30
CA SER A 88 21.59 -1.30 -4.32
C SER A 88 22.39 -1.23 -3.02
N ILE A 89 22.03 -2.03 -2.00
CA ILE A 89 22.70 -2.03 -0.69
C ILE A 89 24.21 -2.30 -0.77
N SER A 90 24.65 -3.12 -1.73
CA SER A 90 26.06 -3.45 -1.98
C SER A 90 26.90 -2.26 -2.44
N LYS A 91 26.26 -1.19 -2.93
CA LYS A 91 26.92 0.04 -3.39
C LYS A 91 27.29 0.98 -2.24
N ILE A 92 26.85 0.70 -1.01
CA ILE A 92 27.25 1.47 0.17
C ILE A 92 28.72 1.17 0.49
N ARG A 93 29.62 1.94 -0.15
CA ARG A 93 31.07 1.82 0.03
C ARG A 93 31.65 2.83 1.02
N ASN A 94 30.94 3.95 1.21
CA ASN A 94 31.42 5.05 2.01
C ASN A 94 30.63 5.14 3.34
N LYS A 95 31.26 4.69 4.43
CA LYS A 95 30.67 4.74 5.78
C LYS A 95 30.23 6.15 6.20
N ARG A 96 30.87 7.20 5.68
CA ARG A 96 30.49 8.60 5.98
C ARG A 96 29.07 8.95 5.54
N ILE A 97 28.53 8.24 4.54
CA ILE A 97 27.11 8.40 4.14
C ILE A 97 26.22 7.97 5.31
N LEU A 98 26.48 6.79 5.87
CA LEU A 98 25.70 6.23 7.00
C LEU A 98 25.83 7.09 8.26
N GLU A 99 27.02 7.64 8.53
CA GLU A 99 27.26 8.54 9.67
C GLU A 99 26.49 9.86 9.59
N ASN A 100 26.06 10.26 8.39
CA ASN A 100 25.41 11.55 8.18
C ASN A 100 23.90 11.48 7.98
N ILE A 101 23.33 10.29 7.84
CA ILE A 101 21.88 10.08 7.76
C ILE A 101 21.34 9.58 9.10
N ASP A 102 20.06 9.84 9.38
CA ASP A 102 19.42 9.25 10.55
C ASP A 102 19.04 7.80 10.27
N GLU A 103 18.45 7.52 9.11
CA GLU A 103 17.91 6.19 8.79
C GLU A 103 18.16 5.82 7.32
N LEU A 104 18.63 4.59 7.12
CA LEU A 104 18.69 3.94 5.80
C LEU A 104 17.39 3.19 5.55
N VAL A 105 16.74 3.46 4.43
CA VAL A 105 15.45 2.88 4.05
C VAL A 105 15.63 2.00 2.84
N LEU A 106 15.60 0.68 3.06
CA LEU A 106 15.72 -0.33 2.03
C LEU A 106 14.35 -0.59 1.43
N VAL A 107 14.15 -0.21 0.17
CA VAL A 107 12.88 -0.38 -0.54
C VAL A 107 12.90 -1.70 -1.28
N THR A 108 11.93 -2.57 -1.00
CA THR A 108 11.71 -3.80 -1.75
C THR A 108 10.23 -4.09 -1.94
N THR A 109 9.90 -4.80 -3.01
CA THR A 109 8.54 -5.25 -3.34
C THR A 109 8.37 -6.76 -3.20
N THR A 110 9.46 -7.53 -3.12
CA THR A 110 9.42 -9.00 -3.16
C THR A 110 10.39 -9.65 -2.18
N PRO A 111 10.03 -10.80 -1.56
CA PRO A 111 10.94 -11.55 -0.69
C PRO A 111 12.23 -12.00 -1.39
N GLU A 112 12.19 -12.31 -2.69
CA GLU A 112 13.34 -12.79 -3.46
C GLU A 112 14.45 -11.73 -3.52
N ASP A 113 14.07 -10.47 -3.74
CA ASP A 113 15.00 -9.33 -3.77
C ASP A 113 15.68 -9.12 -2.41
N PHE A 114 14.95 -9.34 -1.31
CA PHE A 114 15.57 -9.35 0.02
C PHE A 114 16.59 -10.48 0.16
N LYS A 115 16.22 -11.72 -0.19
CA LYS A 115 17.08 -12.92 -0.04
C LYS A 115 18.40 -12.77 -0.79
N VAL A 116 18.36 -12.31 -2.03
CA VAL A 116 19.56 -12.14 -2.87
C VAL A 116 20.54 -11.12 -2.26
N ASN A 117 20.02 -10.16 -1.48
CA ASN A 117 20.81 -9.07 -0.91
C ASN A 117 21.08 -9.21 0.60
N GLU A 118 20.72 -10.34 1.19
CA GLU A 118 20.83 -10.61 2.62
C GLU A 118 22.27 -10.53 3.14
N GLU A 119 23.23 -11.08 2.38
CA GLU A 119 24.65 -11.02 2.77
C GLU A 119 25.17 -9.57 2.83
N ASN A 120 24.74 -8.73 1.89
CA ASN A 120 25.12 -7.31 1.91
C ASN A 120 24.50 -6.57 3.10
N LEU A 121 23.29 -6.96 3.54
CA LEU A 121 22.69 -6.43 4.76
C LEU A 121 23.52 -6.78 6.00
N LYS A 122 23.98 -8.04 6.11
CA LYS A 122 24.87 -8.50 7.20
C LYS A 122 26.18 -7.70 7.23
N ILE A 123 26.72 -7.33 6.07
CA ILE A 123 27.92 -6.48 5.97
C ILE A 123 27.66 -5.11 6.58
N ILE A 124 26.52 -4.46 6.31
CA ILE A 124 26.21 -3.14 6.89
C ILE A 124 25.96 -3.25 8.39
N LEU A 125 25.20 -4.25 8.83
CA LEU A 125 24.92 -4.49 10.26
C LEU A 125 26.21 -4.73 11.05
N SER A 126 27.15 -5.49 10.50
CA SER A 126 28.45 -5.76 11.15
C SER A 126 29.36 -4.52 11.25
N GLN A 127 29.10 -3.47 10.48
CA GLN A 127 29.77 -2.17 10.63
C GLN A 127 29.17 -1.30 11.76
N GLY A 128 28.16 -1.80 12.47
CA GLY A 128 27.52 -1.16 13.62
C GLY A 128 26.38 -0.20 13.26
N PHE A 129 25.98 -0.13 11.99
CA PHE A 129 24.84 0.70 11.58
C PHE A 129 23.54 -0.10 11.67
N SER A 130 22.77 0.12 12.74
CA SER A 130 21.52 -0.61 13.02
C SER A 130 20.26 0.18 12.70
N ASN A 131 20.36 1.46 12.34
CA ASN A 131 19.18 2.29 12.05
C ASN A 131 18.70 2.09 10.60
N ILE A 132 18.37 0.84 10.30
CA ILE A 132 17.94 0.35 9.00
C ILE A 132 16.44 0.03 9.05
N VAL A 133 15.76 0.42 7.99
CA VAL A 133 14.33 0.22 7.83
C VAL A 133 14.11 -0.60 6.57
N LEU A 134 13.32 -1.66 6.68
CA LEU A 134 12.76 -2.35 5.53
C LEU A 134 11.43 -1.69 5.16
N TYR A 135 11.41 -1.02 4.02
CA TYR A 135 10.22 -0.46 3.41
C TYR A 135 9.63 -1.47 2.42
N VAL A 136 8.55 -2.12 2.84
CA VAL A 136 7.74 -3.02 2.02
C VAL A 136 6.85 -2.19 1.13
N ALA A 137 7.29 -1.97 -0.10
CA ALA A 137 6.57 -1.19 -1.10
C ALA A 137 5.51 -2.04 -1.79
N ILE A 138 4.28 -1.55 -1.77
CA ILE A 138 3.15 -2.15 -2.47
C ILE A 138 3.01 -1.46 -3.81
N GLY A 139 3.43 -2.17 -4.86
CA GLY A 139 3.37 -1.68 -6.24
C GLY A 139 2.07 -1.99 -6.95
N SER A 140 1.32 -3.03 -6.57
CA SER A 140 0.14 -3.50 -7.31
C SER A 140 -1.18 -3.23 -6.58
N HIS A 141 -2.27 -3.10 -7.34
CA HIS A 141 -3.63 -3.11 -6.79
C HIS A 141 -3.95 -4.46 -6.10
N ILE A 142 -3.33 -5.55 -6.56
CA ILE A 142 -3.37 -6.85 -5.90
C ILE A 142 -2.36 -6.85 -4.76
N ILE A 143 -2.86 -6.79 -3.53
CA ILE A 143 -2.01 -6.78 -2.34
C ILE A 143 -1.73 -8.22 -1.93
N ASN A 144 -0.50 -8.68 -2.20
CA ASN A 144 -0.06 -10.00 -1.77
C ASN A 144 0.35 -9.95 -0.29
N MET A 145 -0.61 -10.23 0.60
CA MET A 145 -0.37 -10.26 2.04
C MET A 145 0.68 -11.30 2.45
N ASN A 146 0.80 -12.43 1.74
CA ASN A 146 1.81 -13.44 2.05
C ASN A 146 3.22 -12.87 1.82
N ASN A 147 3.43 -12.13 0.73
CA ASN A 147 4.70 -11.45 0.47
C ASN A 147 5.00 -10.39 1.53
N ILE A 148 4.00 -9.59 1.91
CA ILE A 148 4.17 -8.56 2.96
C ILE A 148 4.59 -9.22 4.28
N LEU A 149 3.87 -10.25 4.73
CA LEU A 149 4.17 -10.94 5.98
C LEU A 149 5.52 -11.66 5.93
N SER A 150 5.89 -12.24 4.79
CA SER A 150 7.21 -12.83 4.56
C SER A 150 8.32 -11.79 4.74
N LEU A 151 8.21 -10.63 4.08
CA LEU A 151 9.17 -9.53 4.22
C LEU A 151 9.22 -8.98 5.65
N VAL A 152 8.08 -8.84 6.33
CA VAL A 152 8.02 -8.44 7.75
C VAL A 152 8.82 -9.42 8.61
N ASN A 153 8.62 -10.73 8.41
CA ASN A 153 9.34 -11.76 9.17
C ASN A 153 10.84 -11.72 8.90
N MET A 154 11.24 -11.62 7.63
CA MET A 154 12.64 -11.51 7.24
C MET A 154 13.30 -10.27 7.87
N GLY A 155 12.68 -9.09 7.77
CA GLY A 155 13.23 -7.89 8.40
C GLY A 155 13.28 -7.98 9.93
N LYS A 156 12.29 -8.63 10.55
CA LYS A 156 12.26 -8.87 12.00
C LYS A 156 13.43 -9.73 12.47
N GLU A 157 13.81 -10.77 11.73
CA GLU A 157 14.96 -11.65 12.08
C GLU A 157 16.27 -10.87 12.20
N TYR A 158 16.41 -9.79 11.44
CA TYR A 158 17.56 -8.88 11.46
C TYR A 158 17.37 -7.66 12.36
N GLY A 159 16.26 -7.56 13.09
CA GLY A 159 15.96 -6.41 13.95
C GLY A 159 15.66 -5.11 13.19
N LEU A 160 15.32 -5.18 11.90
CA LEU A 160 15.04 -4.00 11.07
C LEU A 160 13.69 -3.38 11.44
N LYS A 161 13.62 -2.05 11.48
CA LYS A 161 12.32 -1.36 11.56
C LYS A 161 11.50 -1.69 10.32
N ILE A 162 10.21 -1.98 10.48
CA ILE A 162 9.34 -2.32 9.35
C ILE A 162 8.43 -1.15 9.00
N ARG A 163 8.41 -0.79 7.71
CA ARG A 163 7.47 0.19 7.13
C ARG A 163 6.76 -0.42 5.95
N ILE A 164 5.46 -0.20 5.84
CA ILE A 164 4.62 -0.77 4.78
C ILE A 164 3.80 0.37 4.18
N GLY A 165 3.83 0.49 2.87
CA GLY A 165 3.11 1.55 2.16
C GLY A 165 3.10 1.32 0.67
N GLU A 166 2.43 2.19 -0.06
CA GLU A 166 2.57 2.24 -1.52
C GLU A 166 4.04 2.51 -1.92
N ILE A 167 4.36 2.31 -3.20
CA ILE A 167 5.60 2.87 -3.74
C ILE A 167 5.67 4.37 -3.42
N PRO A 168 6.80 4.87 -2.89
CA PRO A 168 6.94 6.27 -2.50
C PRO A 168 6.50 7.22 -3.62
N TYR A 169 5.54 8.07 -3.28
CA TYR A 169 4.93 9.06 -4.15
C TYR A 169 4.33 8.47 -5.43
N SER A 170 3.62 7.34 -5.33
CA SER A 170 2.87 6.79 -6.46
C SER A 170 1.60 7.60 -6.78
N THR A 171 1.21 7.68 -8.05
CA THR A 171 -0.07 8.26 -8.50
C THR A 171 -1.16 7.22 -8.75
N THR A 172 -0.79 5.94 -8.83
CA THR A 172 -1.69 4.88 -9.30
C THR A 172 -2.53 4.27 -8.20
N LEU A 173 -2.09 4.37 -6.95
CA LEU A 173 -2.71 3.70 -5.80
C LEU A 173 -3.06 4.73 -4.72
N THR A 174 -4.22 4.60 -4.09
CA THR A 174 -4.50 5.21 -2.78
C THR A 174 -4.75 4.07 -1.82
N LEU A 175 -3.73 3.70 -1.05
CA LEU A 175 -3.83 2.57 -0.13
C LEU A 175 -4.24 3.04 1.27
N ASP A 176 -5.40 2.55 1.74
CA ASP A 176 -5.69 2.51 3.17
C ASP A 176 -5.42 1.10 3.70
N LEU A 177 -4.25 0.94 4.31
CA LEU A 177 -3.82 -0.35 4.86
C LEU A 177 -4.52 -0.68 6.18
N LYS A 178 -5.09 0.30 6.90
CA LYS A 178 -5.65 0.03 8.24
C LYS A 178 -6.78 -0.99 8.22
N PRO A 179 -7.82 -0.84 7.37
CA PRO A 179 -8.91 -1.82 7.31
C PRO A 179 -8.42 -3.20 6.86
N MET A 180 -7.38 -3.25 6.03
CA MET A 180 -6.83 -4.51 5.54
C MET A 180 -6.14 -5.32 6.65
N PHE A 181 -5.27 -4.67 7.42
CA PHE A 181 -4.61 -5.32 8.55
C PHE A 181 -5.62 -5.67 9.65
N ALA A 182 -6.60 -4.79 9.93
CA ALA A 182 -7.67 -5.08 10.88
C ALA A 182 -8.53 -6.29 10.47
N LYS A 183 -8.92 -6.41 9.19
CA LYS A 183 -9.66 -7.58 8.67
C LYS A 183 -8.90 -8.89 8.81
N LYS A 184 -7.57 -8.85 8.85
CA LYS A 184 -6.70 -10.02 9.08
C LYS A 184 -6.49 -10.33 10.57
N GLY A 185 -7.14 -9.58 11.47
CA GLY A 185 -7.07 -9.78 12.92
C GLY A 185 -5.88 -9.11 13.59
N TYR A 186 -5.15 -8.23 12.89
CA TYR A 186 -4.04 -7.48 13.49
C TYR A 186 -4.53 -6.23 14.22
N THR A 187 -3.87 -5.90 15.33
CA THR A 187 -4.14 -4.66 16.07
C THR A 187 -3.56 -3.48 15.31
N VAL A 188 -4.41 -2.51 14.96
CA VAL A 188 -4.01 -1.30 14.23
C VAL A 188 -4.37 -0.08 15.05
N GLY A 189 -3.38 0.78 15.32
CA GLY A 189 -3.55 2.03 16.03
C GLY A 189 -4.08 3.17 15.15
N PHE A 190 -4.49 4.25 15.81
CA PHE A 190 -4.79 5.51 15.13
C PHE A 190 -3.51 6.11 14.50
N SER A 191 -3.72 7.05 13.57
CA SER A 191 -2.58 7.80 13.02
C SER A 191 -2.01 8.72 14.09
N TYR A 192 -0.69 8.68 14.27
CA TYR A 192 0.00 9.43 15.32
C TYR A 192 0.84 10.59 14.77
N GLY A 193 1.03 10.68 13.45
CA GLY A 193 1.84 11.74 12.87
C GLY A 193 2.10 11.58 11.38
N ILE A 194 3.07 12.34 10.89
CA ILE A 194 3.56 12.31 9.51
C ILE A 194 4.96 11.71 9.48
N LEU A 195 5.21 10.86 8.49
CA LEU A 195 6.53 10.34 8.17
C LEU A 195 6.66 10.24 6.66
N TYR A 196 7.74 10.77 6.10
CA TYR A 196 7.96 10.84 4.64
C TYR A 196 6.90 11.60 3.89
N GLY A 197 6.21 12.53 4.55
CA GLY A 197 5.02 13.18 3.99
C GLY A 197 3.78 12.29 3.88
N TYR A 198 3.76 11.11 4.53
CA TYR A 198 2.61 10.20 4.67
C TYR A 198 2.07 10.21 6.09
N MET A 199 0.79 9.90 6.28
CA MET A 199 0.23 9.62 7.61
C MET A 199 0.73 8.27 8.11
N ALA A 200 1.33 8.27 9.29
CA ALA A 200 1.88 7.09 9.93
C ALA A 200 0.95 6.54 11.00
N SER A 201 0.78 5.22 11.00
CA SER A 201 0.03 4.48 12.02
C SER A 201 0.77 3.18 12.33
N THR A 202 0.60 2.63 13.52
CA THR A 202 1.26 1.38 13.91
C THR A 202 0.29 0.21 13.77
N ALA A 203 0.70 -0.84 13.07
CA ALA A 203 0.05 -2.15 13.09
C ALA A 203 0.95 -3.14 13.83
N PHE A 204 0.37 -3.99 14.67
CA PHE A 204 1.08 -5.05 15.37
C PHE A 204 0.85 -6.38 14.66
N ILE A 205 1.90 -6.88 14.02
CA ILE A 205 1.89 -8.17 13.32
C ILE A 205 2.44 -9.21 14.29
N GLY A 206 1.54 -9.94 14.95
CA GLY A 206 1.86 -10.62 16.21
C GLY A 206 2.17 -9.57 17.27
N ASN A 207 3.40 -9.56 17.80
CA ASN A 207 3.90 -8.57 18.76
C ASN A 207 4.96 -7.63 18.17
N TYR A 208 5.15 -7.65 16.85
CA TYR A 208 6.15 -6.81 16.19
C TYR A 208 5.50 -5.54 15.62
N PRO A 209 5.99 -4.33 15.99
CA PRO A 209 5.42 -3.08 15.49
C PRO A 209 5.87 -2.83 14.05
N ALA A 210 4.92 -2.72 13.13
CA ALA A 210 5.12 -2.27 11.75
C ALA A 210 4.41 -0.94 11.53
N VAL A 211 5.10 0.04 10.93
CA VAL A 211 4.49 1.32 10.59
C VAL A 211 3.82 1.20 9.22
N ILE A 212 2.52 1.41 9.17
CA ILE A 212 1.76 1.50 7.93
C ILE A 212 1.61 2.97 7.53
N LEU A 213 1.84 3.25 6.24
CA LEU A 213 1.85 4.60 5.68
C LEU A 213 0.68 4.77 4.70
N ALA A 214 -0.08 5.83 4.89
CA ALA A 214 -1.20 6.21 4.03
C ALA A 214 -1.05 7.66 3.56
N LYS A 215 -1.58 7.98 2.36
CA LYS A 215 -1.55 9.35 1.85
C LYS A 215 -2.23 10.30 2.85
N PRO A 216 -1.72 11.53 3.03
CA PRO A 216 -2.38 12.49 3.90
C PRO A 216 -3.78 12.84 3.37
N LEU A 217 -4.77 12.74 4.26
CA LEU A 217 -6.17 13.07 3.96
C LEU A 217 -6.45 14.57 4.12
N SER A 218 -5.63 15.28 4.89
CA SER A 218 -5.71 16.73 5.04
C SER A 218 -5.03 17.42 3.86
N GLY A 219 -5.69 18.44 3.29
CA GLY A 219 -5.14 19.26 2.21
C GLY A 219 -3.97 20.16 2.61
N GLU A 220 -3.53 20.10 3.86
CA GLU A 220 -2.43 20.87 4.42
C GLU A 220 -1.14 20.05 4.38
N CYS A 221 -0.29 20.27 3.37
CA CYS A 221 1.05 19.72 3.33
C CYS A 221 2.10 20.81 3.10
N ARG A 222 3.22 20.71 3.83
CA ARG A 222 4.38 21.60 3.70
C ARG A 222 5.54 20.81 3.11
N LYS A 223 5.48 20.62 1.80
CA LYS A 223 6.46 19.84 1.06
C LYS A 223 7.23 20.74 0.10
N LEU A 224 8.49 20.39 -0.14
CA LEU A 224 9.29 20.91 -1.23
C LEU A 224 9.95 19.73 -1.92
N PHE A 225 9.93 19.71 -3.24
CA PHE A 225 10.53 18.65 -4.04
C PHE A 225 11.60 19.25 -4.95
N ILE A 226 12.78 18.64 -4.98
CA ILE A 226 13.87 18.96 -5.90
C ILE A 226 14.10 17.73 -6.79
N ASP A 227 14.05 17.94 -8.10
CA ASP A 227 14.32 16.90 -9.09
C ASP A 227 15.77 16.94 -9.63
N PRO A 228 16.26 15.87 -10.29
CA PRO A 228 17.62 15.79 -10.81
C PRO A 228 17.94 16.79 -11.92
N TYR A 229 16.91 17.42 -12.53
CA TYR A 229 17.08 18.36 -13.62
C TYR A 229 17.22 19.81 -13.11
N GLY A 230 17.31 20.00 -11.80
CA GLY A 230 17.41 21.33 -11.21
C GLY A 230 16.08 22.08 -11.22
N LYS A 231 14.97 21.35 -11.09
CA LYS A 231 13.65 21.95 -10.93
C LYS A 231 13.10 21.69 -9.54
N VAL A 232 12.29 22.64 -9.08
CA VAL A 232 11.67 22.62 -7.76
C VAL A 232 10.17 22.73 -7.89
N SER A 233 9.45 21.89 -7.15
CA SER A 233 7.99 21.92 -7.05
C SER A 233 7.55 21.69 -5.61
N LYS A 234 6.25 21.77 -5.33
CA LYS A 234 5.74 21.46 -3.99
C LYS A 234 5.81 19.97 -3.70
N CYS A 235 5.54 19.13 -4.71
CA CYS A 235 5.38 17.69 -4.53
C CYS A 235 5.83 16.91 -5.76
N PRO A 236 6.36 15.67 -5.60
CA PRO A 236 6.70 14.82 -6.75
C PRO A 236 5.53 14.50 -7.68
N LEU A 237 4.28 14.61 -7.21
CA LEU A 237 3.08 14.34 -7.99
C LEU A 237 2.56 15.54 -8.79
N GLN A 238 3.26 16.68 -8.77
CA GLN A 238 2.82 17.91 -9.42
C GLN A 238 3.56 18.14 -10.74
N ASP A 239 2.81 18.53 -11.79
CA ASP A 239 3.39 18.85 -13.11
C ASP A 239 4.07 20.23 -13.15
N PHE A 240 3.56 21.19 -12.38
CA PHE A 240 4.13 22.53 -12.28
C PHE A 240 5.46 22.49 -11.52
N GLN A 241 6.52 22.99 -12.18
CA GLN A 241 7.89 22.98 -11.71
C GLN A 241 8.56 24.32 -12.07
N ILE A 242 9.40 24.83 -11.18
CA ILE A 242 10.16 26.08 -11.35
C ILE A 242 11.64 25.71 -11.49
N LYS A 243 12.35 26.28 -12.45
CA LYS A 243 13.81 26.09 -12.55
C LYS A 243 14.51 26.79 -11.40
N VAL A 244 15.59 26.21 -10.89
CA VAL A 244 16.32 26.76 -9.73
C VAL A 244 16.87 28.16 -9.96
N GLU A 245 17.17 28.53 -11.21
CA GLU A 245 17.61 29.86 -11.61
C GLU A 245 16.55 30.94 -11.33
N ASP A 246 15.26 30.58 -11.40
CA ASP A 246 14.13 31.49 -11.19
C ASP A 246 13.66 31.52 -9.72
N ILE A 247 14.38 30.80 -8.83
CA ILE A 247 13.99 30.66 -7.43
C ILE A 247 14.55 31.81 -6.61
N ASN A 248 13.65 32.41 -5.81
CA ASN A 248 14.00 33.32 -4.74
C ASN A 248 13.29 32.92 -3.44
N PRO A 249 13.61 33.54 -2.29
CA PRO A 249 13.01 33.17 -1.00
C PRO A 249 11.48 33.31 -0.95
N SER A 250 10.87 34.30 -1.63
CA SER A 250 9.42 34.48 -1.63
C SER A 250 8.72 33.41 -2.48
N THR A 251 9.30 33.04 -3.63
CA THR A 251 8.83 31.94 -4.48
C THR A 251 8.85 30.61 -3.74
N LEU A 252 9.95 30.25 -3.07
CA LEU A 252 10.01 29.02 -2.26
C LEU A 252 8.96 29.01 -1.16
N ARG A 253 8.81 30.13 -0.45
CA ARG A 253 7.82 30.23 0.62
C ARG A 253 6.41 30.09 0.06
N SER A 254 6.08 30.77 -1.04
CA SER A 254 4.78 30.62 -1.71
C SER A 254 4.53 29.15 -2.10
N LEU A 255 5.52 28.48 -2.69
CA LEU A 255 5.43 27.09 -3.10
C LEU A 255 5.18 26.14 -1.91
N ILE A 256 5.95 26.27 -0.82
CA ILE A 256 5.81 25.42 0.39
C ILE A 256 4.43 25.61 1.03
N PHE A 257 3.92 26.84 1.08
CA PHE A 257 2.67 27.18 1.77
C PHE A 257 1.41 27.18 0.88
N SER A 258 1.56 26.93 -0.43
CA SER A 258 0.43 26.76 -1.36
C SER A 258 -0.51 25.61 -0.96
N GLU A 259 -1.69 25.51 -1.57
CA GLU A 259 -2.57 24.35 -1.34
C GLU A 259 -1.94 23.04 -1.81
N CYS A 260 -2.39 21.90 -1.25
CA CYS A 260 -1.98 20.59 -1.76
C CYS A 260 -2.54 20.38 -3.19
N PRO A 261 -1.68 20.21 -4.21
CA PRO A 261 -2.10 20.06 -5.60
C PRO A 261 -2.82 18.73 -5.85
N ILE A 262 -2.59 17.74 -4.99
CA ILE A 262 -3.08 16.37 -5.18
C ILE A 262 -4.53 16.22 -4.75
N ARG A 263 -5.12 17.18 -3.99
CA ARG A 263 -6.47 17.13 -3.37
C ARG A 263 -7.04 15.71 -3.43
N CYS A 264 -6.53 14.79 -2.59
CA CYS A 264 -6.85 13.36 -2.65
C CYS A 264 -8.37 13.21 -2.84
N ARG A 265 -8.80 12.97 -4.09
CA ARG A 265 -10.22 13.10 -4.44
C ARG A 265 -10.93 11.99 -3.69
N ARG A 266 -11.80 12.36 -2.74
CA ARG A 266 -12.69 11.49 -1.95
C ARG A 266 -13.76 10.76 -2.80
N PHE A 267 -13.45 10.37 -4.02
CA PHE A 267 -14.36 9.61 -4.87
C PHE A 267 -13.64 8.38 -5.40
N GLU A 268 -13.23 7.51 -4.48
CA GLU A 268 -12.86 6.14 -4.82
C GLU A 268 -14.16 5.32 -4.81
N LEU A 269 -14.71 5.07 -6.00
CA LEU A 269 -15.81 4.13 -6.17
C LEU A 269 -15.24 2.72 -6.00
N ILE A 270 -15.61 2.05 -4.91
CA ILE A 270 -15.29 0.63 -4.72
C ILE A 270 -16.35 -0.18 -5.47
N PRO A 271 -15.97 -1.04 -6.43
CA PRO A 271 -16.92 -1.88 -7.13
C PRO A 271 -17.60 -2.85 -6.14
N LYS A 272 -18.93 -2.81 -6.05
CA LYS A 272 -19.74 -3.81 -5.35
C LYS A 272 -20.32 -4.77 -6.38
N ILE A 273 -20.11 -6.07 -6.21
CA ILE A 273 -20.57 -7.09 -7.14
C ILE A 273 -21.42 -8.10 -6.39
N GLU A 274 -22.61 -8.34 -6.93
CA GLU A 274 -23.55 -9.34 -6.45
C GLU A 274 -23.66 -10.41 -7.53
N ILE A 275 -23.38 -11.66 -7.17
CA ILE A 275 -23.40 -12.80 -8.09
C ILE A 275 -24.61 -13.66 -7.73
N SER A 276 -25.58 -13.74 -8.64
CA SER A 276 -26.67 -14.70 -8.60
C SER A 276 -26.47 -15.79 -9.65
N LEU A 277 -27.09 -16.94 -9.43
CA LEU A 277 -27.07 -18.05 -10.39
C LEU A 277 -28.46 -18.19 -11.01
N VAL A 278 -28.52 -18.33 -12.33
CA VAL A 278 -29.78 -18.49 -13.07
C VAL A 278 -29.77 -19.84 -13.77
N THR A 279 -30.87 -20.58 -13.66
CA THR A 279 -31.04 -21.84 -14.37
C THR A 279 -31.33 -21.61 -15.86
N PRO A 280 -31.16 -22.63 -16.73
CA PRO A 280 -31.48 -22.49 -18.16
C PRO A 280 -32.94 -22.08 -18.45
N ASP A 281 -33.88 -22.39 -17.55
CA ASP A 281 -35.29 -22.01 -17.61
C ASP A 281 -35.58 -20.64 -16.93
N GLY A 282 -34.55 -19.87 -16.58
CA GLY A 282 -34.67 -18.48 -16.13
C GLY A 282 -34.95 -18.27 -14.65
N LYS A 283 -34.82 -19.31 -13.81
CA LYS A 283 -35.07 -19.18 -12.36
C LYS A 283 -33.80 -18.77 -11.64
N GLU A 284 -33.91 -17.73 -10.83
CA GLU A 284 -32.78 -17.12 -10.14
C GLU A 284 -32.61 -17.66 -8.71
N ILE A 285 -31.36 -17.91 -8.33
CA ILE A 285 -30.89 -18.08 -6.96
C ILE A 285 -30.11 -16.82 -6.58
N PRO A 286 -30.70 -15.91 -5.77
CA PRO A 286 -30.07 -14.65 -5.40
C PRO A 286 -28.77 -14.83 -4.60
N SER A 287 -27.88 -13.84 -4.72
CA SER A 287 -26.57 -13.79 -4.03
C SER A 287 -26.68 -13.93 -2.50
N GLU A 288 -27.74 -13.35 -1.91
CA GLU A 288 -28.04 -13.45 -0.48
C GLU A 288 -28.32 -14.88 -0.03
N ILE A 289 -28.98 -15.69 -0.87
CA ILE A 289 -29.31 -17.09 -0.56
C ILE A 289 -28.08 -17.98 -0.75
N LEU A 290 -27.28 -17.74 -1.79
CA LEU A 290 -26.02 -18.44 -1.99
C LEU A 290 -25.07 -18.22 -0.81
N SER A 291 -24.97 -16.98 -0.33
CA SER A 291 -24.19 -16.63 0.87
C SER A 291 -24.73 -17.33 2.13
N LEU A 292 -26.05 -17.39 2.28
CA LEU A 292 -26.68 -18.11 3.40
C LEU A 292 -26.38 -19.62 3.37
N LEU A 293 -26.48 -20.26 2.20
CA LEU A 293 -26.14 -21.67 2.03
C LEU A 293 -24.67 -21.95 2.36
N GLU A 294 -23.77 -21.04 2.00
CA GLU A 294 -22.34 -21.13 2.36
C GLU A 294 -22.13 -21.10 3.87
N VAL A 295 -22.76 -20.17 4.59
CA VAL A 295 -22.65 -20.13 6.06
C VAL A 295 -23.25 -21.39 6.70
N ILE A 296 -24.40 -21.87 6.20
CA ILE A 296 -25.02 -23.12 6.68
C ILE A 296 -24.06 -24.31 6.50
N SER A 297 -23.29 -24.35 5.40
CA SER A 297 -22.30 -25.41 5.15
C SER A 297 -21.25 -25.54 6.26
N HIS A 298 -20.98 -24.45 6.99
CA HIS A 298 -20.02 -24.41 8.08
C HIS A 298 -20.64 -24.67 9.45
N VAL A 299 -21.85 -24.15 9.70
CA VAL A 299 -22.46 -24.17 11.05
C VAL A 299 -23.54 -25.25 11.22
N ASN A 300 -23.93 -25.92 10.14
CA ASN A 300 -24.97 -26.98 10.12
C ASN A 300 -26.29 -26.58 10.81
N SER A 301 -26.64 -25.29 10.74
CA SER A 301 -27.84 -24.72 11.37
C SER A 301 -28.28 -23.45 10.65
N LEU A 302 -29.52 -23.46 10.13
CA LEU A 302 -30.11 -22.28 9.47
C LEU A 302 -30.24 -21.10 10.43
N ARG A 303 -30.68 -21.35 11.68
CA ARG A 303 -30.86 -20.29 12.68
C ARG A 303 -29.53 -19.65 13.06
N ALA A 304 -28.48 -20.45 13.25
CA ALA A 304 -27.15 -19.94 13.53
C ALA A 304 -26.62 -19.13 12.33
N ALA A 305 -26.77 -19.64 11.12
CA ALA A 305 -26.35 -18.94 9.90
C ALA A 305 -27.08 -17.60 9.73
N CYS A 306 -28.40 -17.57 9.93
CA CYS A 306 -29.19 -16.33 9.87
C CYS A 306 -28.76 -15.34 10.95
N SER A 307 -28.47 -15.80 12.18
CA SER A 307 -27.96 -14.94 13.25
C SER A 307 -26.60 -14.32 12.90
N ILE A 308 -25.69 -15.08 12.27
CA ILE A 308 -24.38 -14.60 11.83
C ILE A 308 -24.53 -13.53 10.73
N MET A 309 -25.51 -13.69 9.84
CA MET A 309 -25.76 -12.77 8.72
C MET A 309 -26.69 -11.60 9.06
N GLY A 310 -27.24 -11.54 10.28
CA GLY A 310 -28.22 -10.51 10.66
C GLY A 310 -29.59 -10.68 9.98
N PHE A 311 -29.93 -11.90 9.58
CA PHE A 311 -31.14 -12.23 8.83
C PHE A 311 -32.26 -12.75 9.74
N PRO A 312 -33.53 -12.35 9.54
CA PRO A 312 -34.67 -12.96 10.22
C PRO A 312 -34.83 -14.44 9.79
N PRO A 313 -34.73 -15.42 10.71
CA PRO A 313 -34.70 -16.84 10.33
C PRO A 313 -35.97 -17.35 9.63
N SER A 314 -37.15 -16.85 10.02
CA SER A 314 -38.43 -17.23 9.40
C SER A 314 -38.53 -16.77 7.95
N THR A 315 -38.18 -15.51 7.69
CA THR A 315 -38.20 -14.91 6.35
C THR A 315 -37.24 -15.63 5.41
N TYR A 316 -36.01 -15.92 5.86
CA TYR A 316 -35.03 -16.60 5.01
C TYR A 316 -35.33 -18.09 4.82
N LEU A 317 -35.97 -18.75 5.80
CA LEU A 317 -36.50 -20.09 5.60
C LEU A 317 -37.58 -20.11 4.51
N GLU A 318 -38.49 -19.14 4.49
CA GLU A 318 -39.51 -18.99 3.46
C GLU A 318 -38.90 -18.70 2.09
N LYS A 319 -37.92 -17.78 2.01
CA LYS A 319 -37.17 -17.51 0.77
C LYS A 319 -36.49 -18.77 0.22
N VAL A 320 -35.82 -19.55 1.06
CA VAL A 320 -35.19 -20.81 0.65
C VAL A 320 -36.25 -21.78 0.15
N ARG A 321 -37.37 -21.95 0.85
CA ARG A 321 -38.46 -22.84 0.42
C ARG A 321 -39.09 -22.41 -0.91
N LYS A 322 -39.20 -21.11 -1.14
CA LYS A 322 -39.68 -20.56 -2.42
C LYS A 322 -38.73 -20.95 -3.55
N ILE A 323 -37.43 -20.75 -3.35
CA ILE A 323 -36.40 -21.14 -4.34
C ILE A 323 -36.41 -22.66 -4.55
N GLU A 324 -36.51 -23.47 -3.50
CA GLU A 324 -36.64 -24.93 -3.64
C GLU A 324 -37.86 -25.33 -4.50
N LYS A 325 -38.99 -24.64 -4.30
CA LYS A 325 -40.22 -24.87 -5.07
C LYS A 325 -40.04 -24.46 -6.53
N ASP A 326 -39.42 -23.31 -6.77
CA ASP A 326 -39.20 -22.79 -8.12
C ASP A 326 -38.24 -23.72 -8.88
N LEU A 327 -37.12 -24.10 -8.27
CA LEU A 327 -36.12 -24.99 -8.88
C LEU A 327 -36.57 -26.46 -8.98
N GLY A 328 -37.56 -26.88 -8.19
CA GLY A 328 -37.99 -28.28 -8.10
C GLY A 328 -37.01 -29.20 -7.37
N ILE A 329 -36.03 -28.64 -6.65
CA ILE A 329 -35.02 -29.39 -5.89
C ILE A 329 -34.98 -28.93 -4.44
N LYS A 330 -34.57 -29.83 -3.54
CA LYS A 330 -34.29 -29.48 -2.15
C LYS A 330 -32.88 -28.96 -2.00
N LEU A 331 -32.72 -27.86 -1.28
CA LEU A 331 -31.43 -27.26 -0.95
C LEU A 331 -31.00 -27.63 0.47
N LEU A 332 -31.96 -27.80 1.38
CA LEU A 332 -31.71 -28.11 2.78
C LEU A 332 -32.37 -29.43 3.20
N VAL A 333 -31.65 -30.19 4.03
CA VAL A 333 -32.19 -31.33 4.79
C VAL A 333 -32.12 -30.97 6.27
N SER A 334 -33.25 -31.09 6.95
CA SER A 334 -33.32 -30.86 8.40
C SER A 334 -33.65 -32.15 9.13
N LYS A 335 -32.84 -32.51 10.13
CA LYS A 335 -33.12 -33.62 11.04
C LYS A 335 -33.74 -33.03 12.32
N LYS A 336 -34.93 -33.52 12.69
CA LYS A 336 -35.58 -33.12 13.95
C LYS A 336 -34.67 -33.53 15.12
N GLY A 337 -34.29 -32.56 15.94
CA GLY A 337 -33.50 -32.79 17.14
C GLY A 337 -34.40 -32.91 18.36
N GLY A 338 -34.25 -34.00 19.11
CA GLY A 338 -34.69 -34.10 20.49
C GLY A 338 -33.70 -33.38 21.41
N ARG A 339 -33.05 -34.11 22.33
CA ARG A 339 -32.00 -33.57 23.22
C ARG A 339 -30.78 -32.96 22.48
N GLU A 340 -30.52 -33.34 21.24
CA GLU A 340 -29.28 -32.99 20.51
C GLU A 340 -29.33 -31.72 19.65
N LYS A 341 -30.39 -30.90 19.74
CA LYS A 341 -30.67 -29.74 18.85
C LYS A 341 -30.85 -30.16 17.38
N GLY A 342 -31.80 -29.52 16.69
CA GLY A 342 -32.06 -29.82 15.27
C GLY A 342 -30.88 -29.39 14.39
N ILE A 343 -30.51 -30.24 13.43
CA ILE A 343 -29.42 -29.98 12.49
C ILE A 343 -30.02 -29.68 11.12
N THR A 344 -29.50 -28.65 10.45
CA THR A 344 -29.86 -28.31 9.06
C THR A 344 -28.60 -28.34 8.21
N VAL A 345 -28.54 -29.27 7.27
CA VAL A 345 -27.40 -29.45 6.36
C VAL A 345 -27.83 -29.23 4.91
N LEU A 346 -26.86 -28.96 4.06
CA LEU A 346 -27.05 -28.87 2.62
C LEU A 346 -27.31 -30.26 2.00
N THR A 347 -28.19 -30.32 1.00
CA THR A 347 -28.28 -31.47 0.08
C THR A 347 -27.03 -31.54 -0.80
N ASP A 348 -26.82 -32.69 -1.46
CA ASP A 348 -25.74 -32.83 -2.44
C ASP A 348 -25.87 -31.85 -3.61
N GLU A 349 -27.10 -31.54 -4.01
CA GLU A 349 -27.36 -30.57 -5.07
C GLU A 349 -27.01 -29.14 -4.63
N ALA A 350 -27.38 -28.74 -3.40
CA ALA A 350 -26.95 -27.46 -2.86
C ALA A 350 -25.42 -27.36 -2.74
N ARG A 351 -24.72 -28.45 -2.41
CA ARG A 351 -23.24 -28.48 -2.39
C ARG A 351 -22.65 -28.30 -3.80
N ARG A 352 -23.27 -28.88 -4.83
CA ARG A 352 -22.86 -28.69 -6.23
C ARG A 352 -23.04 -27.24 -6.66
N ILE A 353 -24.20 -26.66 -6.38
CA ILE A 353 -24.50 -25.24 -6.66
C ILE A 353 -23.49 -24.33 -5.94
N LEU A 354 -23.19 -24.60 -4.67
CA LEU A 354 -22.21 -23.80 -3.93
C LEU A 354 -20.78 -23.93 -4.44
N ARG A 355 -20.36 -25.11 -4.93
CA ARG A 355 -19.05 -25.24 -5.59
C ARG A 355 -18.98 -24.37 -6.84
N MET A 356 -19.99 -24.45 -7.70
CA MET A 356 -20.07 -23.62 -8.91
C MET A 356 -20.09 -22.12 -8.57
N TYR A 357 -20.86 -21.72 -7.54
CA TYR A 357 -20.86 -20.35 -7.03
C TYR A 357 -19.48 -19.90 -6.56
N ARG A 358 -18.76 -20.74 -5.79
CA ARG A 358 -17.41 -20.43 -5.31
C ARG A 358 -16.43 -20.28 -6.47
N GLU A 359 -16.44 -21.21 -7.42
CA GLU A 359 -15.57 -21.15 -8.61
C GLU A 359 -15.82 -19.88 -9.43
N ILE A 360 -17.09 -19.52 -9.67
CA ILE A 360 -17.45 -18.28 -10.39
C ILE A 360 -17.04 -17.05 -9.58
N ARG A 361 -17.35 -17.02 -8.28
CA ARG A 361 -16.98 -15.89 -7.41
C ARG A 361 -15.48 -15.68 -7.38
N ASP A 362 -14.72 -16.75 -7.27
CA ASP A 362 -13.26 -16.71 -7.19
C ASP A 362 -12.69 -16.27 -8.56
N MET A 363 -13.21 -16.79 -9.67
CA MET A 363 -12.85 -16.34 -11.03
C MET A 363 -13.19 -14.87 -11.28
N VAL A 364 -14.38 -14.41 -10.87
CA VAL A 364 -14.81 -13.01 -10.99
C VAL A 364 -13.96 -12.12 -10.09
N SER A 365 -13.67 -12.54 -8.86
CA SER A 365 -12.77 -11.84 -7.94
C SER A 365 -11.38 -11.72 -8.56
N GLU A 366 -10.79 -12.81 -9.00
CA GLU A 366 -9.50 -12.83 -9.70
C GLU A 366 -9.51 -11.92 -10.93
N SER A 367 -10.60 -11.93 -11.71
CA SER A 367 -10.74 -11.10 -12.91
C SER A 367 -10.85 -9.62 -12.60
N LEU A 368 -11.59 -9.24 -11.55
CA LEU A 368 -11.71 -7.86 -11.06
C LEU A 368 -10.37 -7.29 -10.58
N TYR A 369 -9.55 -8.15 -10.00
CA TYR A 369 -8.24 -7.78 -9.51
C TYR A 369 -7.14 -7.93 -10.60
N SER A 370 -7.44 -8.56 -11.75
CA SER A 370 -6.55 -8.70 -12.91
C SER A 370 -6.72 -7.56 -13.92
N GLU A 371 -5.63 -7.15 -14.58
CA GLU A 371 -5.58 -5.99 -15.48
C GLU A 371 -6.38 -6.11 -16.80
N LYS A 372 -7.05 -7.24 -17.07
CA LYS A 372 -7.90 -7.37 -18.26
C LYS A 372 -9.29 -6.83 -17.95
N GLY A 373 -9.41 -5.52 -18.16
CA GLY A 373 -10.54 -4.68 -17.76
C GLY A 373 -11.93 -5.30 -17.92
N ILE A 374 -12.70 -5.19 -16.85
CA ILE A 374 -14.16 -5.16 -16.92
C ILE A 374 -14.56 -3.76 -17.43
N MET A 375 -14.25 -3.49 -18.70
CA MET A 375 -14.76 -2.37 -19.50
C MET A 375 -15.71 -2.86 -20.60
N ARG A 376 -16.12 -4.13 -20.57
CA ARG A 376 -17.14 -4.69 -21.46
C ARG A 376 -18.10 -5.62 -20.72
N PHE A 377 -18.81 -5.08 -19.75
CA PHE A 377 -20.15 -5.57 -19.48
C PHE A 377 -21.09 -4.39 -19.70
N LYS A 378 -21.79 -4.38 -20.84
CA LYS A 378 -23.06 -3.67 -20.92
C LYS A 378 -23.99 -4.45 -19.98
N LEU A 379 -24.21 -3.90 -18.79
CA LEU A 379 -25.38 -4.26 -18.01
C LEU A 379 -26.58 -3.85 -18.88
N GLY A 380 -27.42 -4.83 -19.19
CA GLY A 380 -28.67 -4.64 -19.93
C GLY A 380 -29.66 -3.81 -19.13
#